data_AF-A0A7J5XGW0-F1
#
_entry.id   AF-A0A7J5XGW0-F1
#
_cell.length_a   1.000
_cell.length_b   1.000
_cell.length_c   1.000
_cell.angle_alpha   90.00
_cell.angle_beta   90.00
_cell.angle_gamma   90.00
#
_symmetry.space_group_name_H-M   'P 1'
#
loop_
_entity.id
_entity.type
_entity.pdbx_description
1 polymer ?
#
loop_
_entity_poly.entity_id
_entity_poly.type
_entity_poly.pdbx_seq_one_letter_code
_entity_poly.pdbx_strand_id
1 'polypeptide(L)'
;MHTEIRWMSRGKCLERFFALRAEIPVFLEDTIQCDTNAYCAKLRNTDFLLDMAFLADITSHLNHLNMRLQGRCQTVSDLYAHMNAFVTKLTLFKDGFSADRPNLAHFPSCEEMRKDAPECEKTLPKYRADTETLQQQFEALSRFPHHAATHRQSSLTASYAVSLELAKAKKPLSDGEMVKSCAVQMAKAFGDDNMAKNVR
;
A
#
# COMPACT_ATOMS: atom_id res chain seq x y z
N MET A 1 18.03 -10.00 -12.81
CA MET A 1 16.85 -9.65 -11.98
C MET A 1 16.91 -10.49 -10.71
N HIS A 2 17.21 -9.89 -9.55
CA HIS A 2 17.51 -10.62 -8.30
C HIS A 2 17.10 -9.83 -7.03
N THR A 3 16.05 -9.01 -7.10
CA THR A 3 15.70 -8.04 -6.05
C THR A 3 14.71 -8.56 -4.99
N GLU A 4 13.91 -9.58 -5.32
CA GLU A 4 12.73 -9.97 -4.51
C GLU A 4 13.09 -10.74 -3.22
N ILE A 5 14.01 -11.70 -3.31
CA ILE A 5 14.44 -12.50 -2.15
C ILE A 5 15.13 -11.62 -1.09
N ARG A 6 15.78 -10.53 -1.54
CA ARG A 6 16.62 -9.69 -0.68
C ARG A 6 15.81 -8.75 0.21
N TRP A 7 14.65 -8.25 -0.23
CA TRP A 7 13.84 -7.36 0.59
C TRP A 7 13.10 -8.12 1.70
N MET A 8 12.50 -9.28 1.37
CA MET A 8 11.88 -10.16 2.37
C MET A 8 12.88 -10.63 3.44
N SER A 9 14.12 -10.95 3.06
CA SER A 9 15.13 -11.34 4.03
C SER A 9 15.53 -10.17 4.93
N ARG A 10 15.57 -8.95 4.41
CA ARG A 10 15.89 -7.74 5.19
C ARG A 10 14.82 -7.39 6.22
N GLY A 11 13.54 -7.49 5.87
CA GLY A 11 12.46 -7.25 6.84
C GLY A 11 12.44 -8.30 7.95
N LYS A 12 12.58 -9.59 7.61
CA LYS A 12 12.70 -10.67 8.60
C LYS A 12 13.96 -10.53 9.46
N CYS A 13 15.06 -10.05 8.88
CA CYS A 13 16.28 -9.74 9.62
C CYS A 13 16.01 -8.64 10.65
N LEU A 14 15.28 -7.59 10.28
CA LEU A 14 14.95 -6.48 11.19
C LEU A 14 14.03 -6.91 12.33
N GLU A 15 12.98 -7.69 12.04
CA GLU A 15 12.09 -8.27 13.07
C GLU A 15 12.90 -9.10 14.09
N ARG A 16 13.80 -9.96 13.59
CA ARG A 16 14.64 -10.81 14.45
C ARG A 16 15.69 -10.02 15.21
N PHE A 17 16.26 -8.98 14.59
CA PHE A 17 17.21 -8.08 15.24
C PHE A 17 16.55 -7.33 16.39
N PHE A 18 15.34 -6.82 16.19
CA PHE A 18 14.56 -6.17 17.25
C PHE A 18 14.16 -7.15 18.36
N ALA A 19 13.80 -8.39 18.02
CA ALA A 19 13.49 -9.42 19.02
C ALA A 19 14.69 -9.78 19.91
N LEU A 20 15.91 -9.59 19.42
CA LEU A 20 17.16 -9.87 20.15
C LEU A 20 17.83 -8.60 20.70
N ARG A 21 17.10 -7.47 20.73
CA ARG A 21 17.66 -6.15 21.05
C ARG A 21 18.33 -6.08 22.43
N ALA A 22 17.87 -6.88 23.40
CA ALA A 22 18.42 -6.90 24.75
C ALA A 22 19.65 -7.82 24.87
N GLU A 23 19.70 -8.90 24.10
CA GLU A 23 20.75 -9.90 24.13
C GLU A 23 21.95 -9.50 23.27
N ILE A 24 21.75 -8.77 22.17
CA ILE A 24 22.82 -8.37 21.26
C ILE A 24 23.92 -7.57 22.00
N PRO A 25 23.63 -6.53 22.81
CA PRO A 25 24.67 -5.80 23.54
C PRO A 25 25.48 -6.70 24.47
N VAL A 26 24.81 -7.59 25.20
CA VAL A 26 25.46 -8.54 26.12
C VAL A 26 26.40 -9.46 25.34
N PHE A 27 25.93 -10.02 24.24
CA PHE A 27 26.76 -10.86 23.37
C PHE A 27 27.96 -10.11 22.80
N LEU A 28 27.77 -8.87 22.35
CA LEU A 28 28.84 -8.04 21.78
C LEU A 28 29.92 -7.72 22.83
N GLU A 29 29.53 -7.42 24.05
CA GLU A 29 30.46 -7.13 25.16
C GLU A 29 31.22 -8.39 25.60
N ASP A 30 30.56 -9.54 25.65
CA ASP A 30 31.16 -10.79 26.12
C ASP A 30 32.05 -11.48 25.09
N THR A 31 31.73 -11.33 23.80
CA THR A 31 32.34 -12.17 22.74
C THR A 31 33.31 -11.39 21.84
N ILE A 32 33.11 -10.08 21.66
CA ILE A 32 33.86 -9.30 20.68
C ILE A 32 34.99 -8.53 21.36
N GLN A 33 36.23 -8.78 20.94
CA GLN A 33 37.44 -8.19 21.51
C GLN A 33 37.74 -6.75 21.07
N CYS A 34 36.90 -6.15 20.20
CA CYS A 34 37.05 -4.77 19.75
C CYS A 34 36.06 -3.82 20.44
N ASP A 35 36.29 -2.51 20.32
CA ASP A 35 35.44 -1.49 20.94
C ASP A 35 34.03 -1.49 20.33
N THR A 36 33.08 -2.09 21.06
CA THR A 36 31.66 -2.13 20.71
C THR A 36 30.83 -1.11 21.49
N ASN A 37 31.45 -0.26 22.31
CA ASN A 37 30.75 0.62 23.26
C ASN A 37 29.74 1.53 22.59
N ALA A 38 30.12 2.14 21.46
CA ALA A 38 29.23 3.02 20.70
C ALA A 38 27.98 2.29 20.17
N TYR A 39 28.12 1.02 19.76
CA TYR A 39 27.00 0.20 19.30
C TYR A 39 26.10 -0.23 20.45
N CYS A 40 26.69 -0.69 21.55
CA CYS A 40 25.95 -1.11 22.73
C CYS A 40 25.21 0.08 23.37
N ALA A 41 25.82 1.27 23.38
CA ALA A 41 25.15 2.50 23.81
C ALA A 41 23.91 2.83 22.95
N LYS A 42 23.98 2.65 21.63
CA LYS A 42 22.81 2.81 20.75
C LYS A 42 21.73 1.77 21.01
N LEU A 43 22.11 0.50 21.17
CA LEU A 43 21.16 -0.58 21.43
C LEU A 43 20.52 -0.53 22.83
N ARG A 44 21.05 0.32 23.73
CA ARG A 44 20.43 0.64 25.02
C ARG A 44 19.69 1.99 25.01
N ASN A 45 19.73 2.74 23.92
CA ASN A 45 19.05 4.01 23.80
C ASN A 45 17.58 3.78 23.40
N THR A 46 16.66 4.23 24.25
CA THR A 46 15.21 4.04 24.06
C THR A 46 14.70 4.64 22.75
N ASP A 47 15.12 5.84 22.37
CA ASP A 47 14.67 6.49 21.13
C ASP A 47 15.14 5.70 19.89
N PHE A 48 16.37 5.19 19.92
CA PHE A 48 16.89 4.34 18.86
C PHE A 48 16.14 3.00 18.77
N LEU A 49 15.86 2.36 19.90
CA LEU A 49 15.08 1.13 19.93
C LEU A 49 13.64 1.36 19.44
N LEU A 50 13.04 2.50 19.75
CA LEU A 50 11.71 2.85 19.25
C LEU A 50 11.73 3.11 17.74
N ASP A 51 12.76 3.77 17.21
CA ASP A 51 12.96 3.92 15.77
C ASP A 51 13.08 2.55 15.07
N MET A 52 13.81 1.61 15.69
CA MET A 52 13.90 0.24 15.18
C MET A 52 12.57 -0.52 15.26
N ALA A 53 11.82 -0.35 16.34
CA ALA A 53 10.51 -0.96 16.52
C ALA A 53 9.55 -0.52 15.41
N PHE A 54 9.50 0.80 15.14
CA PHE A 54 8.69 1.36 14.07
C PHE A 54 9.11 0.81 12.71
N LEU A 55 10.42 0.76 12.44
CA LEU A 55 10.95 0.23 11.19
C LEU A 55 10.61 -1.26 11.01
N ALA A 56 10.68 -2.07 12.08
CA ALA A 56 10.33 -3.48 12.03
C ALA A 56 8.86 -3.67 11.65
N ASP A 57 7.95 -2.98 12.35
CA ASP A 57 6.51 -3.09 12.14
C ASP A 57 6.08 -2.57 10.76
N ILE A 58 6.54 -1.37 10.34
CA ILE A 58 6.18 -0.81 9.04
C ILE A 58 6.74 -1.64 7.88
N THR A 59 7.94 -2.20 8.04
CA THR A 59 8.54 -3.10 7.05
C THR A 59 7.76 -4.41 6.95
N SER A 60 7.23 -4.93 8.06
CA SER A 60 6.36 -6.11 8.06
C SER A 60 5.08 -5.86 7.25
N HIS A 61 4.45 -4.70 7.43
CA HIS A 61 3.29 -4.29 6.62
C HIS A 61 3.62 -4.14 5.13
N LEU A 62 4.76 -3.53 4.80
CA LEU A 62 5.25 -3.41 3.42
C LEU A 62 5.55 -4.78 2.80
N ASN A 63 6.11 -5.71 3.57
CA ASN A 63 6.32 -7.08 3.13
C ASN A 63 4.99 -7.80 2.84
N HIS A 64 3.98 -7.61 3.68
CA HIS A 64 2.66 -8.18 3.44
C HIS A 64 2.07 -7.64 2.14
N LEU A 65 2.14 -6.33 1.90
CA LEU A 65 1.70 -5.73 0.63
C LEU A 65 2.49 -6.33 -0.54
N ASN A 66 3.82 -6.38 -0.44
CA ASN A 66 4.67 -6.89 -1.51
C ASN A 66 4.33 -8.34 -1.87
N MET A 67 4.06 -9.20 -0.87
CA MET A 67 3.62 -10.57 -1.09
C MET A 67 2.27 -10.65 -1.81
N ARG A 68 1.35 -9.71 -1.55
CA ARG A 68 0.08 -9.63 -2.29
C ARG A 68 0.33 -9.21 -3.73
N LEU A 69 1.13 -8.17 -3.96
CA LEU A 69 1.43 -7.67 -5.30
C LEU A 69 2.19 -8.66 -6.18
N GLN A 70 3.06 -9.50 -5.60
CA GLN A 70 3.82 -10.54 -6.29
C GLN A 70 3.06 -11.88 -6.39
N GLY A 71 1.85 -11.96 -5.86
CA GLY A 71 1.05 -13.18 -5.87
C GLY A 71 0.77 -13.68 -7.29
N ARG A 72 0.79 -14.99 -7.49
CA ARG A 72 0.33 -15.58 -8.76
C ARG A 72 -1.17 -15.35 -8.91
N CYS A 73 -1.64 -15.22 -10.16
CA CYS A 73 -3.06 -15.03 -10.49
C CYS A 73 -3.69 -13.70 -10.02
N GLN A 74 -2.89 -12.65 -9.82
CA GLN A 74 -3.40 -11.30 -9.57
C GLN A 74 -3.82 -10.62 -10.88
N THR A 75 -5.01 -10.04 -10.91
CA THR A 75 -5.41 -9.12 -11.99
C THR A 75 -4.91 -7.70 -11.69
N VAL A 76 -4.88 -6.83 -12.70
CA VAL A 76 -4.56 -5.40 -12.50
C VAL A 76 -5.52 -4.73 -11.52
N SER A 77 -6.79 -5.15 -11.51
CA SER A 77 -7.79 -4.65 -10.55
C SER A 77 -7.48 -5.12 -9.13
N ASP A 78 -7.00 -6.35 -8.95
CA ASP A 78 -6.59 -6.85 -7.64
C ASP A 78 -5.39 -6.08 -7.09
N LEU A 79 -4.37 -5.86 -7.92
CA LEU A 79 -3.19 -5.07 -7.55
C LEU A 79 -3.60 -3.67 -7.07
N TYR A 80 -4.52 -3.03 -7.78
CA TYR A 80 -5.05 -1.72 -7.41
C TYR A 80 -5.84 -1.76 -6.10
N ALA A 81 -6.66 -2.79 -5.89
CA ALA A 81 -7.38 -2.99 -4.64
C ALA A 81 -6.42 -3.16 -3.46
N HIS A 82 -5.33 -3.93 -3.61
CA HIS A 82 -4.31 -4.10 -2.57
C HIS A 82 -3.59 -2.79 -2.25
N MET A 83 -3.22 -2.01 -3.27
CA MET A 83 -2.59 -0.69 -3.08
C MET A 83 -3.52 0.29 -2.35
N ASN A 84 -4.78 0.39 -2.78
CA ASN A 84 -5.74 1.28 -2.12
C ASN A 84 -6.07 0.84 -0.69
N ALA A 85 -6.24 -0.46 -0.46
CA ALA A 85 -6.43 -0.98 0.89
C ALA A 85 -5.22 -0.68 1.77
N PHE A 86 -4.00 -0.70 1.22
CA PHE A 86 -2.80 -0.32 1.95
C PHE A 86 -2.77 1.18 2.28
N VAL A 87 -3.13 2.05 1.34
CA VAL A 87 -3.30 3.49 1.61
C VAL A 87 -4.30 3.72 2.75
N THR A 88 -5.44 3.02 2.74
CA THR A 88 -6.42 3.10 3.84
C THR A 88 -5.84 2.63 5.18
N LYS A 89 -5.03 1.55 5.18
CA LYS A 89 -4.31 1.11 6.39
C LYS A 89 -3.33 2.17 6.89
N LEU A 90 -2.58 2.83 6.01
CA LEU A 90 -1.67 3.90 6.40
C LEU A 90 -2.39 5.08 7.07
N THR A 91 -3.63 5.39 6.65
CA THR A 91 -4.49 6.35 7.36
C THR A 91 -4.77 5.90 8.79
N LEU A 92 -5.14 4.62 8.99
CA LEU A 92 -5.38 4.09 10.34
C LEU A 92 -4.09 4.09 11.19
N PHE A 93 -2.95 3.79 10.57
CA PHE A 93 -1.66 3.75 11.24
C PHE A 93 -1.22 5.13 11.72
N LYS A 94 -1.31 6.17 10.88
CA LYS A 94 -0.97 7.54 11.29
C LYS A 94 -1.88 8.04 12.41
N ASP A 95 -3.16 7.69 12.37
CA ASP A 95 -4.13 8.07 13.40
C ASP A 95 -3.81 7.37 14.73
N GLY A 96 -3.28 6.14 14.67
CA GLY A 96 -2.79 5.39 15.82
C GLY A 96 -1.58 6.02 16.54
N PHE A 97 -0.80 6.87 15.86
CA PHE A 97 0.32 7.62 16.47
C PHE A 97 -0.09 9.00 17.02
N SER A 98 -1.39 9.25 17.19
CA SER A 98 -1.89 10.52 17.75
C SER A 98 -1.53 10.66 19.24
N ALA A 99 -1.25 11.90 19.66
CA ALA A 99 -0.77 12.20 21.01
C ALA A 99 -1.80 11.96 22.13
N ASP A 100 -3.10 12.12 21.85
CA ASP A 100 -4.13 12.06 22.88
C ASP A 100 -4.38 10.64 23.40
N ARG A 101 -4.42 9.66 22.48
CA ARG A 101 -4.61 8.23 22.77
C ARG A 101 -3.93 7.39 21.68
N PRO A 102 -2.65 7.03 21.86
CA PRO A 102 -1.97 6.18 20.90
C PRO A 102 -2.64 4.80 20.85
N ASN A 103 -2.91 4.32 19.64
CA ASN A 103 -3.41 2.98 19.38
C ASN A 103 -2.41 2.25 18.48
N LEU A 104 -1.51 1.50 19.11
CA LEU A 104 -0.45 0.78 18.44
C LEU A 104 -0.80 -0.70 18.20
N ALA A 105 -2.09 -1.06 18.13
CA ALA A 105 -2.52 -2.45 17.90
C ALA A 105 -1.96 -3.07 16.62
N HIS A 106 -1.57 -2.24 15.64
CA HIS A 106 -0.92 -2.67 14.39
C HIS A 106 0.61 -2.53 14.40
N PHE A 107 1.18 -2.06 15.50
CA PHE A 107 2.61 -1.84 15.72
C PHE A 107 3.03 -2.56 17.01
N PRO A 108 3.05 -3.91 17.02
CA PRO A 108 3.32 -4.68 18.23
C PRO A 108 4.71 -4.39 18.82
N SER A 109 5.72 -4.13 18.00
CA SER A 109 7.07 -3.79 18.48
C SER A 109 7.07 -2.42 19.15
N CYS A 110 6.39 -1.43 18.57
CA CYS A 110 6.24 -0.11 19.20
C CYS A 110 5.41 -0.19 20.48
N GLU A 111 4.36 -1.01 20.51
CA GLU A 111 3.53 -1.24 21.69
C GLU A 111 4.31 -1.92 22.82
N GLU A 112 5.23 -2.82 22.49
CA GLU A 112 6.17 -3.41 23.45
C GLU A 112 7.09 -2.33 24.04
N MET A 113 7.72 -1.51 23.19
CA MET A 113 8.54 -0.37 23.65
C MET A 113 7.77 0.60 24.55
N ARG A 114 6.51 0.88 24.21
CA ARG A 114 5.64 1.78 24.99
C ARG A 114 5.33 1.22 26.38
N LYS A 115 5.21 -0.10 26.51
CA LYS A 115 4.99 -0.78 27.80
C LYS A 115 6.26 -0.83 28.63
N ASP A 116 7.40 -1.09 28.00
CA ASP A 116 8.70 -1.19 28.66
C ASP A 116 9.24 0.18 29.09
N ALA A 117 8.98 1.23 28.30
CA ALA A 117 9.50 2.57 28.48
C ALA A 117 8.45 3.65 28.14
N PRO A 118 7.49 3.94 29.04
CA PRO A 118 6.39 4.87 28.79
C PRO A 118 6.82 6.30 28.41
N GLU A 119 8.02 6.72 28.81
CA GLU A 119 8.60 8.01 28.44
C GLU A 119 8.83 8.17 26.92
N CYS A 120 8.81 7.07 26.17
CA CYS A 120 8.96 7.07 24.71
C CYS A 120 7.69 7.57 24.00
N GLU A 121 6.55 7.70 24.70
CA GLU A 121 5.29 8.19 24.12
C GLU A 121 5.44 9.60 23.51
N LYS A 122 6.32 10.44 24.07
CA LYS A 122 6.64 11.78 23.53
C LYS A 122 7.25 11.75 22.13
N THR A 123 7.86 10.62 21.74
CA THR A 123 8.53 10.43 20.45
C THR A 123 7.56 9.88 19.40
N LEU A 124 6.43 9.26 19.81
CA LEU A 124 5.43 8.67 18.90
C LEU A 124 4.89 9.62 17.81
N PRO A 125 4.64 10.93 18.07
CA PRO A 125 4.17 11.84 17.03
C PRO A 125 5.10 11.97 15.82
N LYS A 126 6.40 11.65 15.96
CA LYS A 126 7.35 11.59 14.84
C LYS A 126 6.90 10.58 13.77
N TYR A 127 6.49 9.39 14.19
CA TYR A 127 6.11 8.31 13.27
C TYR A 127 4.80 8.55 12.55
N ARG A 128 3.96 9.44 13.08
CA ARG A 128 2.77 9.95 12.36
C ARG A 128 3.17 10.63 11.06
N ALA A 129 4.16 11.52 11.11
CA ALA A 129 4.65 12.25 9.93
C ALA A 129 5.33 11.32 8.92
N ASP A 130 6.10 10.34 9.40
CA ASP A 130 6.73 9.33 8.54
C ASP A 130 5.68 8.45 7.84
N THR A 131 4.64 8.04 8.58
CA THR A 131 3.52 7.25 8.03
C THR A 131 2.70 8.07 7.03
N GLU A 132 2.49 9.35 7.29
CA GLU A 132 1.81 10.27 6.36
C GLU A 132 2.62 10.47 5.07
N THR A 133 3.94 10.62 5.18
CA THR A 133 4.82 10.70 4.01
C THR A 133 4.74 9.44 3.15
N LEU A 134 4.76 8.26 3.79
CA LEU A 134 4.60 6.99 3.11
C LEU A 134 3.23 6.89 2.43
N GLN A 135 2.17 7.33 3.11
CA GLN A 135 0.81 7.36 2.56
C GLN A 135 0.76 8.19 1.26
N GLN A 136 1.29 9.41 1.28
CA GLN A 136 1.28 10.30 0.12
C GLN A 136 2.03 9.70 -1.07
N GLN A 137 3.15 9.00 -0.81
CA GLN A 137 3.89 8.29 -1.86
C GLN A 137 3.04 7.19 -2.51
N PHE A 138 2.33 6.37 -1.72
CA PHE A 138 1.44 5.34 -2.26
C PHE A 138 0.23 5.92 -2.99
N GLU A 139 -0.37 7.01 -2.50
CA GLU A 139 -1.47 7.71 -3.16
C GLU A 139 -1.06 8.26 -4.54
N ALA A 140 0.14 8.85 -4.63
CA ALA A 140 0.68 9.32 -5.90
C ALA A 140 0.87 8.16 -6.90
N LEU A 141 1.37 7.01 -6.45
CA LEU A 141 1.52 5.81 -7.27
C LEU A 141 0.17 5.25 -7.75
N SER A 142 -0.87 5.32 -6.92
CA SER A 142 -2.23 4.87 -7.27
C SER A 142 -2.96 5.79 -8.26
N ARG A 143 -2.50 7.02 -8.51
CA ARG A 143 -3.14 7.94 -9.48
C ARG A 143 -2.75 7.67 -10.94
N PHE A 144 -1.53 7.18 -11.19
CA PHE A 144 -1.02 6.91 -12.54
C PHE A 144 -1.77 5.82 -13.35
N PRO A 145 -2.36 4.74 -12.77
CA PRO A 145 -3.07 3.70 -13.53
C PRO A 145 -4.56 3.97 -13.78
N HIS A 146 -5.14 5.04 -13.20
CA HIS A 146 -6.58 5.30 -13.30
C HIS A 146 -7.04 5.47 -14.76
N HIS A 147 -6.19 5.98 -15.65
CA HIS A 147 -6.51 6.11 -17.07
C HIS A 147 -6.61 4.75 -17.79
N ALA A 148 -5.76 3.78 -17.45
CA ALA A 148 -5.73 2.47 -18.11
C ALA A 148 -6.83 1.52 -17.60
N ALA A 149 -7.13 1.55 -16.30
CA ALA A 149 -8.25 0.79 -15.72
C ALA A 149 -9.60 1.33 -16.21
N THR A 150 -9.75 2.66 -16.29
CA THR A 150 -10.95 3.30 -16.85
C THR A 150 -11.13 2.92 -18.32
N HIS A 151 -10.07 2.92 -19.13
CA HIS A 151 -10.16 2.53 -20.54
C HIS A 151 -10.65 1.08 -20.75
N ARG A 152 -10.19 0.12 -19.92
CA ARG A 152 -10.67 -1.26 -19.97
C ARG A 152 -12.12 -1.39 -19.49
N GLN A 153 -12.50 -0.69 -18.42
CA GLN A 153 -13.87 -0.67 -17.91
C GLN A 153 -14.84 -0.04 -18.92
N SER A 154 -14.44 1.06 -19.56
CA SER A 154 -15.19 1.72 -20.64
C SER A 154 -15.34 0.82 -21.85
N SER A 155 -14.29 0.09 -22.25
CA SER A 155 -14.36 -0.88 -23.35
C SER A 155 -15.32 -2.03 -23.06
N LEU A 156 -15.29 -2.60 -21.85
CA LEU A 156 -16.22 -3.65 -21.43
C LEU A 156 -17.67 -3.13 -21.39
N THR A 157 -17.86 -1.94 -20.80
CA THR A 157 -19.18 -1.28 -20.70
C THR A 157 -19.75 -0.96 -22.08
N ALA A 158 -18.91 -0.46 -23.00
CA ALA A 158 -19.28 -0.21 -24.39
C ALA A 158 -19.69 -1.52 -25.10
N SER A 159 -18.92 -2.60 -24.94
CA SER A 159 -19.25 -3.89 -25.56
C SER A 159 -20.59 -4.45 -25.08
N TYR A 160 -20.89 -4.31 -23.79
CA TYR A 160 -22.13 -4.77 -23.19
C TYR A 160 -23.32 -3.90 -23.62
N ALA A 161 -23.14 -2.57 -23.64
CA ALA A 161 -24.16 -1.63 -24.10
C ALA A 161 -24.54 -1.87 -25.57
N VAL A 162 -23.55 -2.08 -26.44
CA VAL A 162 -23.78 -2.43 -27.86
C VAL A 162 -24.50 -3.77 -27.97
N SER A 163 -24.05 -4.79 -27.24
CA SER A 163 -24.67 -6.12 -27.28
C SER A 163 -26.13 -6.08 -26.80
N LEU A 164 -26.43 -5.28 -25.78
CA LEU A 164 -27.78 -5.09 -25.25
C LEU A 164 -28.70 -4.39 -26.26
N GLU A 165 -28.21 -3.35 -26.94
CA GLU A 165 -28.99 -2.66 -27.98
C GLU A 165 -29.22 -3.54 -29.20
N LEU A 166 -28.23 -4.33 -29.61
CA LEU A 166 -28.38 -5.34 -30.65
C LEU A 166 -29.41 -6.42 -30.24
N ALA A 167 -29.43 -6.82 -28.97
CA ALA A 167 -30.41 -7.80 -28.48
C ALA A 167 -31.84 -7.25 -28.44
N LYS A 168 -32.02 -5.95 -28.16
CA LYS A 168 -33.34 -5.29 -28.16
C LYS A 168 -33.83 -4.99 -29.58
N ALA A 169 -32.92 -4.62 -30.48
CA ALA A 169 -33.23 -4.33 -31.86
C ALA A 169 -33.35 -5.65 -32.63
N LYS A 170 -34.58 -6.12 -32.90
CA LYS A 170 -34.83 -7.25 -33.81
C LYS A 170 -34.59 -6.88 -35.29
N LYS A 171 -33.60 -6.04 -35.57
CA LYS A 171 -33.35 -5.45 -36.87
C LYS A 171 -31.99 -5.91 -37.42
N PRO A 172 -31.83 -6.01 -38.74
CA PRO A 172 -30.56 -6.41 -39.35
C PRO A 172 -29.48 -5.32 -39.19
N LEU A 173 -28.22 -5.74 -39.12
CA LEU A 173 -27.02 -4.87 -39.03
C LEU A 173 -26.85 -3.86 -40.17
N SER A 174 -27.64 -4.01 -41.23
CA SER A 174 -27.73 -3.07 -42.35
C SER A 174 -28.67 -1.88 -42.11
N ASP A 175 -29.44 -1.85 -41.02
CA ASP A 175 -30.29 -0.70 -40.67
C ASP A 175 -29.42 0.43 -40.10
N GLY A 176 -29.31 1.52 -40.85
CA GLY A 176 -28.49 2.68 -40.49
C GLY A 176 -28.85 3.30 -39.14
N GLU A 177 -30.12 3.26 -38.74
CA GLU A 177 -30.56 3.76 -37.43
C GLU A 177 -30.06 2.89 -36.26
N MET A 178 -29.89 1.58 -36.49
CA MET A 178 -29.38 0.67 -35.48
C MET A 178 -27.86 0.83 -35.30
N VAL A 179 -27.12 0.98 -36.41
CA VAL A 179 -25.67 1.27 -36.40
C VAL A 179 -25.41 2.60 -35.69
N LYS A 180 -26.23 3.61 -35.98
CA LYS A 180 -26.21 4.93 -35.35
C LYS A 180 -26.43 4.85 -33.83
N SER A 181 -27.45 4.11 -33.37
CA SER A 181 -27.71 3.89 -31.94
C SER A 181 -26.54 3.23 -31.22
N CYS A 182 -25.95 2.19 -31.81
CA CYS A 182 -24.79 1.50 -31.24
C CYS A 182 -23.57 2.44 -31.12
N ALA A 183 -23.30 3.25 -32.15
CA ALA A 183 -22.22 4.23 -32.13
C ALA A 183 -22.38 5.29 -31.03
N VAL A 184 -23.61 5.79 -30.81
CA VAL A 184 -23.92 6.74 -29.73
C VAL A 184 -23.71 6.12 -28.35
N GLN A 185 -24.11 4.87 -28.13
CA GLN A 185 -23.90 4.19 -26.85
C GLN A 185 -22.42 3.89 -26.59
N MET A 186 -21.64 3.55 -27.63
CA MET A 186 -20.18 3.44 -27.51
C MET A 186 -19.56 4.77 -27.10
N ALA A 187 -19.88 5.87 -27.80
CA ALA A 187 -19.34 7.20 -27.49
C ALA A 187 -19.62 7.62 -26.04
N LYS A 188 -20.85 7.39 -25.56
CA LYS A 188 -21.23 7.65 -24.15
C LYS A 188 -20.44 6.78 -23.16
N ALA A 189 -20.23 5.50 -23.46
CA ALA A 189 -19.46 4.59 -22.60
C ALA A 189 -17.96 4.96 -22.51
N PHE A 190 -17.43 5.65 -23.52
CA PHE A 190 -16.08 6.22 -23.52
C PHE A 190 -16.00 7.66 -22.98
N GLY A 191 -17.12 8.27 -22.60
CA GLY A 191 -17.15 9.62 -22.03
C GLY A 191 -17.00 10.76 -23.06
N ASP A 192 -17.22 10.48 -24.35
CA ASP A 192 -17.13 11.47 -25.43
C ASP A 192 -18.52 12.03 -25.79
N ASP A 193 -18.99 12.97 -24.98
CA ASP A 193 -20.31 13.62 -25.13
C ASP A 193 -20.42 14.52 -26.38
N ASN A 194 -19.30 14.88 -27.01
CA ASN A 194 -19.29 15.70 -28.21
C ASN A 194 -19.59 14.87 -29.47
N MET A 195 -19.07 13.64 -29.56
CA MET A 195 -19.47 12.71 -30.63
C MET A 195 -20.95 12.31 -30.53
N ALA A 196 -21.49 12.09 -29.33
CA ALA A 196 -22.89 11.72 -29.12
C ALA A 196 -23.89 12.81 -29.58
N LYS A 197 -23.47 14.09 -29.62
CA LYS A 197 -24.28 15.22 -30.09
C LYS A 197 -24.26 15.39 -31.61
N ASN A 198 -23.16 15.02 -32.26
CA ASN A 198 -22.99 15.14 -33.72
C ASN A 198 -23.65 14.01 -34.51
N VAL A 199 -24.17 13.00 -33.80
CA VAL A 199 -24.91 11.87 -34.36
C VAL A 199 -26.42 12.03 -34.10
N ARG A 200 -26.94 13.24 -33.83
CA ARG A 200 -28.40 13.49 -33.78
C ARG A 200 -28.96 13.67 -35.19
#